data_AF-A0AA44XWB3-F1
#
_entry.id   AF-A0AA44XWB3-F1
#
_cell.length_a   1.000
_cell.length_b   1.000
_cell.length_c   1.000
_cell.angle_alpha   90.00
_cell.angle_beta   90.00
_cell.angle_gamma   90.00
#
_symmetry.space_group_name_H-M   'P 1'
#
loop_
_entity.id
_entity.type
_entity.pdbx_description
1 polymer ?
#
loop_
_entity_poly.entity_id
_entity_poly.type
_entity_poly.pdbx_seq_one_letter_code
_entity_poly.pdbx_strand_id
1 'polypeptide(L)' 'MFNFRMSLSENFASFRDEATGKFVFVDSFDNRQFSVRFGTASKSEFIGDVTAESNEDLNRRLKSLVEKALK' A
#
# COMPACT_ATOMS: atom_id res chain seq x y z
N MET A 1 6.76 -1.39 11.27
CA MET A 1 5.36 -1.79 11.00
C MET A 1 4.61 -0.64 10.35
N PHE A 2 3.89 -0.87 9.25
CA PHE A 2 3.20 0.19 8.49
C PHE A 2 1.86 0.56 9.13
N ASN A 3 1.54 1.85 9.17
CA ASN A 3 0.25 2.39 9.61
C ASN A 3 -0.52 2.92 8.39
N PHE A 4 -1.32 2.06 7.77
CA PHE A 4 -2.10 2.41 6.59
C PHE A 4 -3.24 3.36 6.97
N ARG A 5 -3.24 4.53 6.33
CA ARG A 5 -4.26 5.57 6.43
C ARG A 5 -4.39 6.23 5.07
N MET A 6 -5.15 5.58 4.19
CA MET A 6 -5.46 6.05 2.85
C MET A 6 -6.97 6.17 2.66
N SER A 7 -7.41 7.20 1.96
CA SER A 7 -8.78 7.38 1.48
C SER A 7 -8.91 6.88 0.04
N LEU A 8 -10.07 6.35 -0.34
CA LEU A 8 -10.38 6.03 -1.75
C LEU A 8 -10.30 7.27 -2.66
N SER A 9 -10.44 8.48 -2.11
CA SER A 9 -10.28 9.72 -2.89
C SER A 9 -8.82 10.04 -3.24
N GLU A 10 -7.85 9.40 -2.60
CA GLU A 10 -6.42 9.60 -2.84
C GLU A 10 -5.95 8.59 -3.89
N ASN A 11 -5.36 9.09 -4.98
CA ASN A 11 -4.84 8.24 -6.04
C ASN A 11 -3.39 7.78 -5.79
N PHE A 12 -2.73 8.30 -4.75
CA PHE A 12 -1.37 7.94 -4.36
C PHE A 12 -1.16 8.10 -2.86
N ALA A 13 -0.45 7.14 -2.26
CA ALA A 13 0.07 7.25 -0.90
C ALA A 13 1.38 6.47 -0.76
N SER A 14 2.21 6.89 0.19
CA SER A 14 3.40 6.14 0.58
C SER A 14 3.50 6.02 2.09
N PHE A 15 3.81 4.82 2.56
CA PHE A 15 3.96 4.51 3.98
C PHE A 15 5.37 4.05 4.25
N ARG A 16 6.06 4.69 5.19
CA ARG A 16 7.43 4.33 5.57
C ARG A 16 7.45 3.59 6.90
N ASP A 17 8.25 2.54 6.98
CA ASP A 17 8.62 1.92 8.23
C ASP A 17 9.97 2.49 8.71
N GLU A 18 9.93 3.38 9.70
CA GLU A 18 11.12 4.08 10.21
C GLU A 18 12.18 3.11 10.77
N ALA A 19 11.79 1.93 11.23
CA ALA A 19 12.74 0.94 11.76
C ALA A 19 13.56 0.26 10.66
N THR A 20 12.98 0.05 9.47
CA THR A 20 13.62 -0.69 8.37
C THR A 20 14.01 0.18 7.18
N GLY A 21 13.52 1.42 7.14
CA GLY A 21 13.66 2.33 5.99
C GLY A 21 12.89 1.89 4.75
N LYS A 22 12.06 0.85 4.85
CA LYS A 22 11.25 0.34 3.73
C LYS A 22 9.98 1.16 3.55
N PHE A 23 9.49 1.16 2.32
CA PHE A 23 8.30 1.87 1.87
C PHE A 23 7.28 0.89 1.29
N VAL A 24 6.02 1.21 1.49
CA VAL A 24 4.91 0.73 0.69
C VAL A 24 4.41 1.89 -0.14
N PHE A 25 4.40 1.74 -1.45
CA PHE A 25 3.82 2.70 -2.39
C PHE A 25 2.49 2.15 -2.86
N VAL A 26 1.47 3.00 -2.86
CA VAL A 26 0.13 2.68 -3.34
C VAL A 26 -0.22 3.72 -4.39
N ASP A 27 -0.56 3.28 -5.59
CA ASP A 27 -1.03 4.14 -6.67
C ASP A 27 -2.30 3.58 -7.31
N SER A 28 -3.16 4.47 -7.82
CA SER A 28 -4.42 4.13 -8.47
C SER A 28 -4.73 5.11 -9.60
N PHE A 29 -5.32 4.60 -10.68
CA PHE A 29 -5.80 5.42 -11.79
C PHE A 29 -7.29 5.73 -11.70
N ASP A 30 -8.07 4.85 -11.08
CA ASP A 30 -9.54 4.90 -11.07
C ASP A 30 -10.14 5.00 -9.65
N ASN A 31 -9.28 5.05 -8.62
CA ASN A 31 -9.66 5.07 -7.21
C ASN A 31 -10.50 3.85 -6.78
N ARG A 32 -10.41 2.73 -7.51
CA ARG A 32 -11.06 1.45 -7.21
C ARG A 32 -10.05 0.32 -7.12
N GLN A 33 -9.10 0.28 -8.05
CA GLN A 33 -7.97 -0.64 -8.05
C GLN A 33 -6.69 0.10 -7.67
N PHE A 34 -6.01 -0.39 -6.65
CA PHE A 34 -4.80 0.20 -6.07
C PHE A 34 -3.64 -0.77 -6.26
N SER A 35 -2.67 -0.39 -7.07
CA SER A 35 -1.44 -1.15 -7.26
C SER A 35 -0.47 -0.86 -6.14
N VAL A 36 0.11 -1.92 -5.57
CA VAL A 36 0.95 -1.83 -4.37
C VAL A 36 2.37 -2.31 -4.70
N ARG A 37 3.34 -1.48 -4.34
CA ARG A 37 4.77 -1.79 -4.45
C ARG A 37 5.44 -1.71 -3.09
N PHE A 38 6.48 -2.51 -2.88
CA PHE A 38 7.22 -2.58 -1.63
C PHE A 38 8.73 -2.59 -1.88
N GLY A 39 9.49 -1.88 -1.04
CA GLY A 39 10.95 -1.84 -1.14
C GLY A 39 11.54 -0.60 -0.51
N THR A 40 12.54 0.00 -1.15
CA THR A 40 13.13 1.29 -0.79
C THR A 40 12.65 2.40 -1.73
N ALA A 41 13.00 3.65 -1.43
CA ALA A 41 12.69 4.79 -2.30
C ALA A 41 13.28 4.67 -3.72
N SER A 42 14.44 4.01 -3.86
CA SER A 42 15.12 3.84 -5.16
C SER A 42 14.84 2.49 -5.82
N LYS A 43 14.40 1.48 -5.06
CA LYS A 43 14.12 0.13 -5.57
C LYS A 43 12.90 -0.45 -4.88
N SER A 44 11.77 -0.49 -5.58
CA SER A 44 10.55 -1.15 -5.13
C SER A 44 10.04 -2.12 -6.18
N GLU A 45 9.38 -3.18 -5.73
CA GLU A 45 8.83 -4.23 -6.57
C GLU A 45 7.32 -4.32 -6.35
N PHE A 46 6.59 -4.66 -7.41
CA PHE A 46 5.16 -4.88 -7.33
C PHE A 46 4.85 -6.12 -6.48
N ILE A 47 3.93 -5.97 -5.52
CA ILE A 47 3.52 -7.06 -4.62
C ILE A 47 2.05 -7.47 -4.78
N GLY A 48 1.26 -6.71 -5.53
CA GLY A 48 -0.13 -7.04 -5.84
C GLY A 48 -1.03 -5.83 -5.96
N ASP A 49 -2.28 -6.10 -6.36
CA ASP A 49 -3.35 -5.10 -6.42
C ASP A 49 -4.35 -5.29 -5.29
N VAL A 50 -4.98 -4.19 -4.89
CA VAL A 50 -6.09 -4.15 -3.95
C VAL A 50 -7.28 -3.48 -4.61
N THR A 51 -8.44 -4.14 -4.57
CA THR A 51 -9.73 -3.52 -4.86
C THR A 51 -10.47 -3.29 -3.56
N ALA A 52 -11.06 -2.12 -3.38
CA ALA A 52 -11.79 -1.76 -2.17
C ALA A 52 -12.97 -0.82 -2.47
N GLU A 53 -14.03 -0.93 -1.66
CA GLU A 53 -15.25 -0.11 -1.76
C GLU A 53 -15.40 0.87 -0.58
N SER A 54 -14.55 0.77 0.44
CA SER A 54 -14.45 1.76 1.52
C SER A 54 -13.00 1.99 1.96
N ASN A 55 -12.77 3.10 2.66
CA ASN A 55 -11.47 3.43 3.25
C ASN A 55 -11.02 2.35 4.24
N GLU A 56 -11.92 1.85 5.08
CA GLU A 56 -11.61 0.79 6.04
C GLU A 56 -11.21 -0.51 5.34
N ASP A 57 -11.91 -0.88 4.26
CA ASP A 57 -11.58 -2.08 3.49
C ASP A 57 -10.23 -1.95 2.78
N LEU A 58 -9.95 -0.78 2.18
CA LEU A 58 -8.67 -0.46 1.55
C LEU A 58 -7.52 -0.67 2.55
N ASN A 59 -7.56 0.02 3.70
CA ASN A 59 -6.47 -0.05 4.68
C ASN A 59 -6.29 -1.46 5.27
N ARG A 60 -7.39 -2.21 5.46
CA ARG A 60 -7.34 -3.62 5.90
C ARG A 60 -6.67 -4.52 4.86
N ARG A 61 -7.00 -4.36 3.58
CA ARG A 61 -6.43 -5.15 2.47
C ARG A 61 -4.96 -4.81 2.22
N LEU A 62 -4.58 -3.53 2.26
CA LEU A 62 -3.19 -3.08 2.18
C LEU A 62 -2.34 -3.76 3.26
N LYS A 63 -2.84 -3.76 4.51
CA LYS A 63 -2.18 -4.45 5.63
C LYS A 63 -1.99 -5.94 5.35
N SER A 64 -3.05 -6.64 4.94
CA SER A 64 -2.98 -8.08 4.67
C SER A 64 -2.02 -8.42 3.52
N LEU A 65 -2.00 -7.62 2.45
CA LEU A 65 -1.12 -7.84 1.30
C LEU A 65 0.35 -7.68 1.70
N VAL A 66 0.68 -6.60 2.43
CA VAL A 66 2.05 -6.33 2.86
C VAL A 66 2.53 -7.35 3.88
N GLU A 67 1.67 -7.79 4.81
CA GLU A 67 2.00 -8.88 5.74
C GLU A 67 2.29 -10.21 5.03
N LYS A 68 1.65 -10.48 3.88
CA LYS A 68 1.95 -11.67 3.06
C LYS A 68 3.29 -11.52 2.33
N ALA A 69 3.62 -10.33 1.85
CA ALA A 69 4.88 -10.06 1.15
C ALA A 69 6.12 -10.04 2.08
N LEU A 70 5.90 -9.88 3.39
CA LEU A 70 6.97 -9.89 4.41
C LEU A 70 7.29 -11.29 4.95
N LYS A 71 6.48 -12.30 4.63
CA LYS A 71 6.73 -13.71 4.99
C LYS A 71 7.66 -14.36 3.98
#